data_AF-A0A2P8E3U9-F1
#
_entry.id   AF-A0A2P8E3U9-F1
#
_cell.length_a   1.000
_cell.length_b   1.000
_cell.length_c   1.000
_cell.angle_alpha   90.00
_cell.angle_beta   90.00
_cell.angle_gamma   90.00
#
_symmetry.space_group_name_H-M   'P 1'
#
loop_
_entity.id
_entity.type
_entity.pdbx_description
1 polymer ?
#
loop_
_entity_poly.entity_id
_entity_poly.type
_entity_poly.pdbx_seq_one_letter_code
_entity_poly.pdbx_strand_id
1 'polypeptide(L)'
;MTAVPLGAGPQTRVARAISKDVHLSLDDEAYDFHVELQPDYDTRNLAKALNLAEALGFEVIEPDECEAEVLPDGRTRIYLVPTDLDDE
;
A
#
# COMPACT_ATOMS: atom_id res chain seq x y z
N MET A 1 -7.58 -2.48 -33.30
CA MET A 1 -7.43 -2.56 -31.83
C MET A 1 -5.95 -2.61 -31.55
N THR A 2 -5.36 -1.46 -31.24
CA THR A 2 -3.90 -1.33 -31.08
C THR A 2 -3.59 -1.34 -29.60
N ALA A 3 -2.88 -2.37 -29.14
CA ALA A 3 -2.34 -2.41 -27.79
C ALA A 3 -1.28 -1.31 -27.65
N VAL A 4 -1.44 -0.45 -26.66
CA VAL A 4 -0.45 0.57 -26.28
C VAL A 4 0.62 -0.12 -25.44
N PRO A 5 1.91 -0.08 -25.82
CA PRO A 5 2.97 -0.56 -24.96
C PRO A 5 3.21 0.48 -23.85
N LEU A 6 2.92 0.11 -22.60
CA LEU A 6 3.35 0.89 -21.44
C LEU A 6 4.88 0.77 -21.34
N GLY A 7 5.54 1.92 -21.45
CA GLY A 7 6.98 2.05 -21.53
C GLY A 7 7.69 1.56 -20.27
N ALA A 8 8.81 0.89 -20.48
CA ALA A 8 9.77 0.54 -19.45
C ALA A 8 10.56 1.79 -19.02
N GLY A 9 10.21 2.36 -17.87
CA GLY A 9 11.03 3.30 -17.08
C GLY A 9 11.59 2.63 -15.82
N PRO A 10 12.55 3.25 -15.08
CA PRO A 10 13.24 2.62 -13.97
C PRO A 10 12.28 2.36 -12.80
N GLN A 11 11.98 1.08 -12.60
CA GLN A 11 11.00 0.57 -11.64
C GLN A 11 11.39 0.91 -10.20
N THR A 12 10.69 1.84 -9.57
CA THR A 12 10.59 1.88 -8.10
C THR A 12 9.22 1.33 -7.72
N ARG A 13 9.03 0.03 -7.92
CA ARG A 13 7.98 -0.71 -7.22
C ARG A 13 8.59 -1.27 -5.95
N VAL A 14 8.34 -0.63 -4.81
CA VAL A 14 8.62 -1.27 -3.52
C VAL A 14 7.37 -2.04 -3.11
N ALA A 15 7.04 -3.09 -3.88
CA ALA A 15 6.10 -4.11 -3.45
C ALA A 15 6.86 -5.04 -2.51
N ARG A 16 6.68 -4.86 -1.20
CA ARG A 16 7.38 -5.67 -0.20
C ARG A 16 6.36 -6.52 0.56
N ALA A 17 6.40 -7.82 0.26
CA ALA A 17 5.75 -8.80 1.12
C ALA A 17 6.44 -8.76 2.50
N ILE A 18 5.68 -8.39 3.52
CA ILE A 18 6.14 -8.44 4.92
C ILE A 18 6.00 -9.88 5.44
N SER A 19 4.96 -10.56 4.98
CA SER A 19 4.60 -11.93 5.31
C SER A 19 3.68 -12.50 4.22
N LYS A 20 3.16 -13.73 4.42
CA LYS A 20 2.17 -14.32 3.50
C LYS A 20 0.77 -13.69 3.64
N ASP A 21 0.51 -13.06 4.78
CA ASP A 21 -0.78 -12.55 5.22
C ASP A 21 -0.88 -11.02 5.17
N VAL A 22 0.25 -10.32 5.01
CA VAL A 22 0.32 -8.86 4.91
C VAL A 22 1.28 -8.43 3.79
N HIS A 23 0.77 -7.62 2.88
CA HIS A 23 1.52 -7.08 1.74
C HIS A 23 1.50 -5.55 1.77
N LEU A 24 2.69 -4.94 1.73
CA LEU A 24 2.84 -3.49 1.59
C LEU A 24 3.16 -3.18 0.12
N SER A 25 2.35 -2.32 -0.50
CA SER A 25 2.55 -1.82 -1.85
C SER A 25 2.75 -0.31 -1.81
N LEU A 26 3.91 0.14 -2.28
CA LEU A 26 4.22 1.55 -2.49
C LEU A 26 4.59 1.74 -3.97
N ASP A 27 3.64 2.22 -4.76
CA ASP A 27 3.80 2.46 -6.21
C ASP A 27 3.63 3.96 -6.52
N ASP A 28 4.75 4.68 -6.57
CA ASP A 28 4.78 6.13 -6.84
C ASP A 28 4.32 6.47 -8.26
N GLU A 29 4.51 5.57 -9.24
CA GLU A 29 4.11 5.82 -10.63
C GLU A 29 2.60 5.75 -10.79
N ALA A 30 1.97 4.79 -10.11
CA ALA A 30 0.52 4.61 -10.10
C ALA A 30 -0.19 5.50 -9.06
N TYR A 31 0.56 6.14 -8.16
CA TYR A 31 0.04 6.82 -6.98
C TYR A 31 -0.90 5.90 -6.17
N ASP A 32 -0.47 4.65 -5.99
CA ASP A 32 -1.23 3.59 -5.30
C ASP A 32 -0.41 3.07 -4.12
N PHE A 33 -0.73 3.58 -2.93
CA PHE A 33 -0.04 3.27 -1.68
C PHE A 33 -1.03 2.59 -0.73
N HIS A 34 -0.75 1.34 -0.37
CA HIS A 34 -1.66 0.58 0.46
C HIS A 34 -1.01 -0.61 1.16
N VAL A 35 -1.69 -1.09 2.19
CA VAL A 35 -1.45 -2.39 2.82
C VAL A 35 -2.63 -3.31 2.50
N GLU A 36 -2.34 -4.47 1.93
CA GLU A 36 -3.31 -5.55 1.75
C GLU A 36 -3.16 -6.59 2.85
N LEU A 37 -4.30 -6.98 3.44
CA LEU A 37 -4.41 -7.92 4.53
C LEU A 37 -5.23 -9.13 4.08
N GLN A 38 -4.67 -10.32 4.26
CA GLN A 38 -5.42 -11.56 4.10
C GLN A 38 -6.44 -11.72 5.23
N PRO A 39 -7.51 -12.51 5.01
CA PRO A 39 -8.33 -13.02 6.11
C PRO A 39 -7.44 -13.65 7.19
N ASP A 40 -7.78 -13.41 8.46
CA ASP A 40 -7.07 -13.94 9.62
C ASP A 40 -5.58 -13.54 9.70
N TYR A 41 -5.20 -12.37 9.18
CA TYR A 41 -3.83 -11.85 9.27
C TYR A 41 -3.33 -11.75 10.72
N ASP A 42 -2.02 -11.94 10.91
CA ASP A 42 -1.39 -11.71 12.22
C ASP A 42 -1.17 -10.21 12.42
N THR A 43 -1.73 -9.67 13.51
CA THR A 43 -1.60 -8.25 13.86
C THR A 43 -0.15 -7.81 14.05
N ARG A 44 0.76 -8.73 14.39
CA ARG A 44 2.20 -8.44 14.47
C ARG A 44 2.82 -8.18 13.10
N ASN A 45 2.31 -8.83 12.05
CA ASN A 45 2.77 -8.60 10.68
C ASN A 45 2.21 -7.28 10.13
N LEU A 46 0.97 -6.94 10.48
CA LEU A 46 0.41 -5.61 10.20
C LEU A 46 1.27 -4.52 10.86
N ALA A 47 1.56 -4.63 12.16
CA ALA A 47 2.40 -3.65 12.86
C ALA A 47 3.78 -3.47 12.20
N LYS A 48 4.41 -4.56 11.73
CA LYS A 48 5.68 -4.47 10.98
C LYS A 48 5.52 -3.76 9.64
N ALA A 49 4.41 -3.96 8.94
CA ALA A 49 4.12 -3.30 7.67
C ALA A 49 3.94 -1.79 7.87
N LEU A 50 3.16 -1.41 8.89
CA LEU A 50 2.93 0.00 9.24
C LEU A 50 4.21 0.70 9.68
N ASN A 51 4.98 0.09 10.59
CA ASN A 51 6.27 0.65 11.01
C ASN A 51 7.26 0.79 9.85
N LEU A 52 7.21 -0.12 8.86
CA LEU A 52 8.04 0.00 7.66
C LEU A 52 7.54 1.13 6.76
N ALA A 53 6.23 1.27 6.56
CA ALA A 53 5.64 2.36 5.79
C ALA A 53 6.01 3.72 6.39
N GLU A 54 5.86 3.86 7.72
CA GLU A 54 6.25 5.06 8.47
C GLU A 54 7.75 5.37 8.30
N ALA A 55 8.61 4.36 8.43
CA ALA A 55 10.05 4.52 8.20
C ALA A 55 10.42 4.89 6.75
N LEU A 56 9.50 4.70 5.80
CA LEU A 56 9.62 5.08 4.39
C LEU A 56 8.92 6.41 4.07
N GLY A 57 8.37 7.11 5.07
CA GLY A 57 7.69 8.39 4.88
C GLY A 57 6.24 8.26 4.41
N PHE A 58 5.54 7.20 4.83
CA PHE A 58 4.13 6.99 4.55
C PHE A 58 3.35 6.75 5.84
N GLU A 59 2.14 7.26 5.91
CA GLU A 59 1.22 7.03 7.01
C GLU A 59 -0.13 6.50 6.54
N VAL A 60 -0.89 5.91 7.47
CA VAL A 60 -2.23 5.39 7.19
C VAL A 60 -3.20 6.55 7.13
N ILE A 61 -4.02 6.59 6.07
CA ILE A 61 -5.09 7.58 5.97
C ILE A 61 -6.15 7.28 7.02
N GLU A 62 -6.62 8.30 7.74
CA GLU A 62 -7.62 8.11 8.77
C GLU A 62 -8.95 7.57 8.16
N PRO A 63 -9.67 6.71 8.90
CA PRO A 63 -10.85 6.03 8.35
C PRO A 63 -12.02 6.96 8.01
N ASP A 64 -12.05 8.19 8.54
CA ASP A 64 -13.01 9.23 8.18
C ASP A 64 -12.64 9.97 6.88
N GLU A 65 -11.35 9.99 6.52
CA GLU A 65 -10.85 10.52 5.24
C GLU A 65 -10.90 9.47 4.12
N CYS A 66 -10.50 8.23 4.43
CA CYS A 66 -10.53 7.11 3.49
C CYS A 66 -10.83 5.79 4.19
N GLU A 67 -12.02 5.24 3.93
CA GLU A 67 -12.40 3.93 4.45
C GLU A 67 -11.54 2.82 3.82
N ALA A 68 -11.21 1.81 4.64
CA ALA A 68 -10.58 0.60 4.15
C ALA A 68 -11.51 -0.15 3.17
N GLU A 69 -10.95 -0.67 2.10
CA GLU A 69 -11.69 -1.40 1.09
C GLU A 69 -11.65 -2.91 1.35
N VAL A 70 -12.80 -3.57 1.27
CA VAL A 70 -12.87 -5.04 1.27
C VAL A 70 -12.89 -5.54 -0.17
N LEU A 71 -11.82 -6.24 -0.57
CA LEU A 71 -11.64 -6.77 -1.91
C LEU A 71 -12.55 -8.00 -2.17
N PRO A 72 -12.88 -8.31 -3.44
CA PRO A 72 -13.78 -9.44 -3.77
C PRO A 72 -13.30 -10.83 -3.32
N ASP A 73 -12.00 -10.98 -3.07
CA ASP A 73 -11.38 -12.21 -2.57
C ASP A 73 -11.31 -12.28 -1.03
N GLY A 74 -11.90 -11.31 -0.34
CA GLY A 74 -11.98 -11.23 1.11
C GLY A 74 -10.78 -10.54 1.77
N ARG A 75 -9.80 -10.06 0.99
CA ARG A 75 -8.72 -9.23 1.51
C ARG A 75 -9.22 -7.85 1.91
N THR A 76 -8.52 -7.20 2.84
CA THR A 76 -8.75 -5.80 3.19
C THR A 76 -7.60 -4.95 2.71
N ARG A 77 -7.89 -3.83 2.05
CA ARG A 77 -6.92 -2.84 1.61
C ARG A 77 -7.06 -1.58 2.46
N ILE A 78 -5.96 -1.18 3.09
CA ILE A 78 -5.85 0.06 3.87
C ILE A 78 -4.96 1.01 3.08
N TYR A 79 -5.44 2.22 2.81
CA TYR A 79 -4.72 3.20 2.02
C TYR A 79 -3.70 3.99 2.86
N LEU A 80 -2.61 4.38 2.21
CA LEU A 80 -1.53 5.16 2.78
C LEU A 80 -1.36 6.47 2.03
N VAL A 81 -0.75 7.47 2.68
CA VAL A 81 -0.38 8.75 2.08
C VAL A 81 1.07 9.10 2.43
N PRO A 82 1.84 9.73 1.52
CA PRO A 82 3.17 10.24 1.84
C PRO A 82 3.10 11.34 2.93
N THR A 83 3.95 11.24 3.95
CA THR A 83 4.03 12.19 5.07
C THR A 83 4.67 13.52 4.68
N ASP A 84 5.49 13.55 3.62
CA ASP A 84 6.16 14.77 3.13
C ASP A 84 5.22 15.69 2.28
N LEU A 85 3.93 15.37 2.16
CA LEU A 85 2.97 16.21 1.42
C LEU A 85 2.36 17.34 2.25
N ASP A 86 2.65 17.38 3.56
CA ASP A 86 2.24 18.46 4.48
C ASP A 86 3.26 19.63 4.58
N ASP A 87 4.17 19.77 3.61
CA ASP A 87 4.92 21.02 3.45
C ASP A 87 4.05 22.03 2.67
N GLU A 88 3.49 22.99 3.43
CA GLU A 88 2.79 24.22 2.99
C GLU A 88 3.39 24.95 1.76
#